data_AF-A0A2E7D1Q3-F1
#
_entry.id   AF-A0A2E7D1Q3-F1
#
_cell.length_a   1.000
_cell.length_b   1.000
_cell.length_c   1.000
_cell.angle_alpha   90.00
_cell.angle_beta   90.00
_cell.angle_gamma   90.00
#
_symmetry.space_group_name_H-M   'P 1'
#
loop_
_entity.id
_entity.type
_entity.pdbx_description
1 polymer ?
#
loop_
_entity_poly.entity_id
_entity_poly.type
_entity_poly.pdbx_seq_one_letter_code
_entity_poly.pdbx_strand_id
1 'polypeptide(L)'
;MEGAPPIIPGCCCGLESWREWLEVSSGGKAPWTGHDPSPLIEREEDIIRIWSDGGLGGADACHSIEFTLDQFIDALNCVQSDLKDFLEALEHWLATNDCSDFKYSWNCSTLRFRSAAILKTQSRTLPMLTDSIFTHPA
;
A
#
# COMPACT_ATOMS: atom_id res chain seq x y z
N MET A 1 13.01 14.40 24.80
CA MET A 1 13.52 13.82 23.54
C MET A 1 12.59 14.35 22.47
N GLU A 2 13.07 15.30 21.67
CA GLU A 2 12.33 15.76 20.49
C GLU A 2 12.22 14.57 19.53
N GLY A 3 11.01 14.18 19.14
CA GLY A 3 10.82 13.14 18.13
C GLY A 3 11.37 13.62 16.78
N ALA A 4 11.79 12.69 15.92
CA ALA A 4 12.15 13.04 14.55
C ALA A 4 10.98 13.81 13.88
N PRO A 5 11.26 14.86 13.09
CA PRO A 5 10.21 15.58 12.40
C PRO A 5 9.40 14.63 11.50
N PRO A 6 8.09 14.87 11.32
CA PRO A 6 7.27 14.02 10.48
C PRO A 6 7.79 14.04 9.03
N ILE A 7 7.70 12.90 8.35
CA ILE A 7 7.87 12.84 6.90
C ILE A 7 6.56 13.28 6.25
N ILE A 8 6.63 14.34 5.45
CA ILE A 8 5.46 14.89 4.76
C ILE A 8 5.31 14.18 3.41
N PRO A 9 4.09 13.78 3.00
CA PRO A 9 3.87 13.17 1.68
C PRO A 9 4.16 14.17 0.56
N GLY A 10 4.63 13.67 -0.57
CA GLY A 10 4.81 14.48 -1.77
C GLY A 10 3.49 14.90 -2.39
N CYS A 11 3.54 15.92 -3.25
CA CYS A 11 2.37 16.30 -4.04
C CYS A 11 2.07 15.27 -5.14
N CYS A 12 0.78 15.08 -5.43
CA CYS A 12 0.26 14.19 -6.48
C CYS A 12 0.36 12.67 -6.22
N CYS A 13 0.72 12.23 -5.01
CA CYS A 13 0.48 10.86 -4.56
C CYS A 13 -0.78 10.81 -3.67
N GLY A 14 -1.81 10.10 -4.10
CA GLY A 14 -3.03 9.90 -3.33
C GLY A 14 -3.18 8.48 -2.78
N LEU A 15 -4.23 8.26 -1.99
CA LEU A 15 -4.53 6.96 -1.38
C LEU A 15 -4.90 5.90 -2.43
N GLU A 16 -5.30 6.26 -3.63
CA GLU A 16 -5.64 5.34 -4.72
C GLU A 16 -4.50 4.37 -5.07
N SER A 17 -3.25 4.81 -4.90
CA SER A 17 -2.04 4.04 -5.17
C SER A 17 -1.53 3.26 -3.95
N TRP A 18 -2.27 3.17 -2.84
CA TRP A 18 -1.79 2.49 -1.61
C TRP A 18 -1.36 1.04 -1.85
N ARG A 19 -1.97 0.34 -2.82
CA ARG A 19 -1.62 -1.06 -3.15
C ARG A 19 -0.23 -1.20 -3.73
N GLU A 20 0.30 -0.17 -4.37
CA GLU A 20 1.67 -0.17 -4.90
C GLU A 20 2.71 -0.32 -3.79
N TRP A 21 2.37 0.06 -2.55
CA TRP A 21 3.24 -0.11 -1.38
C TRP A 21 3.45 -1.58 -0.99
N LEU A 22 2.53 -2.48 -1.37
CA LEU A 22 2.69 -3.92 -1.13
C LEU A 22 3.90 -4.49 -1.88
N GLU A 23 4.26 -3.91 -3.03
CA GLU A 23 5.41 -4.38 -3.82
C GLU A 23 6.72 -4.26 -3.04
N VAL A 24 6.86 -3.23 -2.19
CA VAL A 24 8.03 -3.04 -1.30
C VAL A 24 8.20 -4.25 -0.37
N SER A 25 7.10 -4.79 0.17
CA SER A 25 7.13 -5.96 1.07
C SER A 25 7.62 -7.24 0.40
N SER A 26 7.43 -7.36 -0.92
CA SER A 26 7.93 -8.47 -1.74
C SER A 26 9.30 -8.22 -2.39
N GLY A 27 9.91 -7.06 -2.12
CA GLY A 27 11.20 -6.66 -2.71
C GLY A 27 11.07 -6.14 -4.14
N GLY A 28 9.85 -5.79 -4.53
CA GLY A 28 9.49 -5.13 -5.77
C GLY A 28 9.79 -3.62 -5.71
N LYS A 29 9.26 -2.91 -6.71
CA LYS A 29 9.52 -1.48 -6.89
C LYS A 29 8.79 -0.66 -5.83
N ALA A 30 9.47 0.34 -5.26
CA ALA A 30 8.83 1.36 -4.44
C ALA A 30 7.81 2.19 -5.26
N PRO A 31 6.66 2.56 -4.66
CA PRO A 31 5.68 3.43 -5.29
C PRO A 31 6.27 4.82 -5.55
N TRP A 32 5.64 5.56 -6.46
CA TRP A 32 5.94 6.98 -6.59
C TRP A 32 5.33 7.77 -5.43
N THR A 33 6.15 8.55 -4.74
CA THR A 33 5.80 9.27 -3.50
C THR A 33 5.52 10.75 -3.71
N GLY A 34 5.35 11.18 -4.97
CA GLY A 34 5.08 12.56 -5.34
C GLY A 34 6.31 13.33 -5.84
N HIS A 35 6.10 14.58 -6.26
CA HIS A 35 7.15 15.40 -6.86
C HIS A 35 8.06 16.09 -5.85
N ASP A 36 7.50 16.80 -4.87
CA ASP A 36 8.23 17.61 -3.87
C ASP A 36 7.38 17.77 -2.59
N PRO A 37 7.86 17.38 -1.39
CA PRO A 37 9.04 16.52 -1.23
C PRO A 37 8.85 15.20 -2.00
N SER A 38 9.94 14.49 -2.33
CA SER A 38 9.85 13.19 -3.00
C SER A 38 10.39 12.09 -2.10
N PRO A 39 9.66 11.66 -1.04
CA PRO A 39 10.14 10.67 -0.08
C PRO A 39 10.70 9.42 -0.77
N LEU A 40 11.93 9.02 -0.44
CA LEU A 40 12.52 7.80 -0.99
C LEU A 40 12.23 6.62 -0.05
N ILE A 41 11.80 5.49 -0.61
CA ILE A 41 11.60 4.25 0.14
C ILE A 41 12.72 3.30 -0.26
N GLU A 42 13.51 2.89 0.72
CA GLU A 42 14.57 1.91 0.58
C GLU A 42 14.24 0.67 1.41
N ARG A 43 14.61 -0.49 0.88
CA ARG A 43 14.55 -1.75 1.58
C ARG A 43 15.94 -2.36 1.66
N GLU A 44 16.38 -2.63 2.87
CA GLU A 44 17.60 -3.36 3.20
C GLU A 44 17.19 -4.59 4.00
N GLU A 45 17.18 -5.76 3.37
CA GLU A 45 16.75 -7.04 3.99
C GLU A 45 15.36 -6.94 4.65
N ASP A 46 15.33 -6.90 5.99
CA ASP A 46 14.14 -6.85 6.84
C ASP A 46 13.90 -5.44 7.43
N ILE A 47 14.63 -4.43 6.96
CA ILE A 47 14.45 -3.03 7.36
C ILE A 47 13.92 -2.24 6.16
N ILE A 48 12.88 -1.47 6.42
CA ILE A 48 12.38 -0.46 5.50
C ILE A 48 12.77 0.91 6.04
N ARG A 49 13.38 1.71 5.18
CA ARG A 49 13.75 3.09 5.47
C ARG A 49 12.97 4.02 4.55
N ILE A 50 12.29 5.00 5.13
CA ILE A 50 11.66 6.08 4.38
C ILE A 50 12.41 7.36 4.68
N TRP A 51 12.94 7.98 3.64
CA TRP A 51 13.63 9.26 3.68
C TRP A 51 12.65 10.40 3.47
N SER A 52 12.85 11.53 4.15
CA SER A 52 11.97 12.70 4.08
C SER A 52 11.94 13.34 2.69
N ASP A 53 13.03 13.19 1.92
CA ASP A 53 13.13 13.60 0.53
C ASP A 53 14.22 12.77 -0.19
N GLY A 54 13.99 12.41 -1.44
CA GLY A 54 14.89 11.66 -2.32
C GLY A 54 15.57 12.52 -3.37
N GLY A 55 15.39 13.84 -3.31
CA GLY A 55 15.89 14.81 -4.28
C GLY A 55 17.40 14.71 -4.51
N LEU A 56 17.81 14.86 -5.77
CA LEU A 56 19.19 14.92 -6.30
C LEU A 56 20.06 16.08 -5.73
N GLY A 57 19.68 16.66 -4.59
CA GLY A 57 20.13 17.95 -4.08
C GLY A 57 20.78 17.91 -2.71
N GLY A 58 21.70 16.98 -2.47
CA GLY A 58 22.63 17.04 -1.32
C GLY A 58 22.02 16.67 0.05
N ALA A 59 22.80 15.92 0.82
CA ALA A 59 22.37 15.20 2.02
C ALA A 59 22.14 16.04 3.29
N ASP A 60 22.18 17.37 3.22
CA ASP A 60 22.40 18.17 4.42
C ASP A 60 21.14 18.39 5.29
N ALA A 61 19.94 17.96 4.85
CA ALA A 61 18.69 18.13 5.60
C ALA A 61 17.68 16.97 5.52
N CYS A 62 18.05 15.81 4.96
CA CYS A 62 17.13 14.68 4.86
C CYS A 62 17.19 13.80 6.12
N HIS A 63 16.04 13.59 6.77
CA HIS A 63 15.90 12.64 7.88
C HIS A 63 15.13 11.41 7.43
N SER A 64 15.26 10.30 8.15
CA SER A 64 14.55 9.07 7.83
C SER A 64 13.81 8.52 9.04
N ILE A 65 12.81 7.69 8.76
CA ILE A 65 12.22 6.77 9.72
C ILE A 65 12.54 5.35 9.26
N GLU A 66 12.79 4.48 10.24
CA GLU A 66 13.06 3.07 10.01
C GLU A 66 12.05 2.23 10.77
N PHE A 67 11.67 1.13 10.16
CA PHE A 67 10.85 0.11 10.80
C PHE A 67 11.18 -1.26 10.18
N THR A 68 10.89 -2.30 10.94
CA THR A 68 11.03 -3.68 10.46
C THR A 68 10.02 -3.97 9.35
N LEU A 69 10.32 -4.96 8.52
CA LEU A 69 9.42 -5.44 7.48
C LEU A 69 8.06 -5.88 8.06
N ASP A 70 8.06 -6.50 9.24
CA ASP A 70 6.82 -6.89 9.92
C ASP A 70 5.98 -5.66 10.30
N GLN A 71 6.59 -4.64 10.90
CA GLN A 71 5.91 -3.38 11.22
C GLN A 71 5.37 -2.67 9.98
N PHE A 72 6.09 -2.75 8.86
CA PHE A 72 5.62 -2.21 7.58
C PHE A 72 4.37 -2.95 7.09
N ILE A 73 4.42 -4.29 7.10
CA ILE A 73 3.30 -5.13 6.67
C ILE A 73 2.08 -4.90 7.56
N ASP A 74 2.29 -4.81 8.87
CA ASP A 74 1.22 -4.48 9.83
C ASP A 74 0.60 -3.12 9.55
N ALA A 75 1.41 -2.10 9.24
CA ALA A 75 0.90 -0.79 8.86
C ALA A 75 0.07 -0.83 7.56
N LEU A 76 0.49 -1.60 6.55
CA LEU A 76 -0.28 -1.80 5.32
C LEU A 76 -1.60 -2.53 5.57
N ASN A 77 -1.61 -3.52 6.45
CA ASN A 77 -2.83 -4.21 6.87
C ASN A 77 -3.79 -3.26 7.60
N CYS A 78 -3.28 -2.37 8.45
CA CYS A 78 -4.08 -1.33 9.09
C CYS A 78 -4.70 -0.38 8.07
N VAL A 79 -3.93 0.12 7.10
CA VAL A 79 -4.45 0.97 6.02
C VAL A 79 -5.56 0.27 5.24
N GLN A 80 -5.38 -1.02 4.92
CA GLN A 80 -6.42 -1.80 4.25
C GLN A 80 -7.70 -1.90 5.09
N SER A 81 -7.56 -2.13 6.41
CA SER A 81 -8.71 -2.18 7.33
C SER A 81 -9.41 -0.82 7.42
N ASP A 82 -8.66 0.26 7.61
CA ASP A 82 -9.21 1.62 7.72
C ASP A 82 -9.98 2.02 6.46
N LEU A 83 -9.46 1.67 5.27
CA LEU A 83 -10.15 1.92 4.01
C LEU A 83 -11.43 1.09 3.88
N LYS A 84 -11.43 -0.16 4.37
CA LYS A 84 -12.64 -1.00 4.39
C LYS A 84 -13.69 -0.43 5.34
N ASP A 85 -13.28 -0.04 6.54
CA ASP A 85 -14.16 0.52 7.57
C ASP A 85 -14.72 1.88 7.13
N PHE A 86 -13.92 2.69 6.44
CA PHE A 86 -14.38 3.93 5.82
C PHE A 86 -15.47 3.69 4.76
N LEU A 87 -15.30 2.68 3.90
CA LEU A 87 -16.31 2.33 2.91
C LEU A 87 -17.61 1.85 3.57
N GLU A 88 -17.52 1.03 4.61
CA GLU A 88 -18.69 0.57 5.37
C GLU A 88 -19.42 1.75 6.05
N ALA A 89 -18.67 2.69 6.65
CA ALA A 89 -19.24 3.90 7.23
C ALA A 89 -19.91 4.79 6.18
N LEU A 90 -19.32 4.92 4.99
CA LEU A 90 -19.88 5.67 3.88
C LEU A 90 -21.17 5.03 3.36
N GLU A 91 -21.21 3.69 3.23
CA GLU A 91 -22.41 2.95 2.86
C GLU A 91 -23.54 3.15 3.88
N HIS A 92 -23.21 3.08 5.17
CA HIS A 92 -24.19 3.34 6.23
C HIS A 92 -24.71 4.78 6.20
N TRP A 93 -23.83 5.75 5.97
CA TRP A 93 -24.22 7.15 5.82
C TRP A 93 -25.15 7.35 4.63
N LEU A 94 -24.84 6.79 3.46
CA LEU A 94 -25.68 6.86 2.26
C LEU A 94 -27.05 6.17 2.44
N ALA A 95 -27.11 5.10 3.22
CA ALA A 95 -28.37 4.40 3.49
C ALA A 95 -29.27 5.16 4.48
N THR A 96 -28.68 5.97 5.37
CA THR A 96 -29.39 6.71 6.42
C THR A 96 -29.69 8.16 6.03
N ASN A 97 -28.97 8.70 5.05
CA ASN A 97 -29.15 10.05 4.53
C ASN A 97 -29.73 9.94 3.12
N ASP A 98 -30.95 10.43 2.94
CA ASP A 98 -31.62 10.40 1.64
C ASP A 98 -30.86 11.28 0.64
N CYS A 99 -30.07 10.67 -0.25
CA CYS A 99 -29.41 11.36 -1.36
C CYS A 99 -30.33 11.56 -2.58
N SER A 100 -31.66 11.41 -2.43
CA SER A 100 -32.62 11.62 -3.52
C SER A 100 -32.62 13.06 -4.10
N ASP A 101 -32.09 14.04 -3.36
CA ASP A 101 -31.93 15.42 -3.82
C ASP A 101 -30.66 15.69 -4.64
N PHE A 102 -29.75 14.70 -4.80
CA PHE A 102 -28.64 14.85 -5.74
C PHE A 102 -29.15 14.69 -7.18
N LYS A 103 -29.31 15.82 -7.86
CA LYS A 103 -29.82 15.98 -9.24
C LYS A 103 -29.05 15.22 -10.33
N TYR A 104 -27.96 14.55 -9.98
CA TYR A 104 -27.24 13.61 -10.83
C TYR A 104 -27.65 12.21 -10.39
N SER A 105 -28.51 11.58 -11.19
CA SER A 105 -28.95 10.19 -11.11
C SER A 105 -27.76 9.22 -11.01
N TRP A 106 -27.17 9.10 -9.84
CA TRP A 106 -26.54 7.86 -9.42
C TRP A 106 -27.69 6.96 -9.01
N ASN A 107 -28.01 6.02 -9.90
CA ASN A 107 -29.04 5.05 -9.63
C ASN A 107 -28.65 4.33 -8.32
N CYS A 108 -29.40 4.56 -7.24
CA CYS A 108 -29.08 4.02 -5.90
C CYS A 108 -29.05 2.47 -5.90
N SER A 109 -29.60 1.85 -6.95
CA SER A 109 -29.49 0.41 -7.23
C SER A 109 -28.12 -0.06 -7.76
N THR A 110 -27.26 0.83 -8.27
CA THR A 110 -25.91 0.51 -8.77
C THR A 110 -24.80 0.62 -7.72
N LEU A 111 -25.04 1.26 -6.58
CA LEU A 111 -24.12 1.30 -5.43
C LEU A 111 -24.34 0.12 -4.47
N ARG A 112 -24.65 -1.06 -5.01
CA ARG A 112 -24.36 -2.31 -4.27
C ARG A 112 -22.88 -2.61 -4.44
N PHE A 113 -22.04 -1.93 -3.68
CA PHE A 113 -20.71 -2.47 -3.38
C PHE A 113 -20.94 -3.83 -2.71
N ARG A 114 -20.76 -4.90 -3.49
CA ARG A 114 -20.82 -6.25 -2.94
C ARG A 114 -19.54 -6.45 -2.12
N SER A 115 -19.61 -6.18 -0.82
CA SER A 115 -18.56 -6.52 0.17
C SER A 115 -18.35 -8.04 0.37
N ALA A 116 -18.59 -8.86 -0.66
CA ALA A 116 -18.51 -10.30 -0.58
C ALA A 116 -18.12 -10.93 -1.93
N ALA A 117 -16.91 -10.65 -2.46
CA ALA A 117 -16.21 -11.51 -3.44
C ALA A 117 -14.81 -11.00 -3.81
N ILE A 118 -13.90 -10.77 -2.86
CA ILE A 118 -12.44 -10.76 -3.15
C ILE A 118 -11.72 -11.59 -2.07
N LEU A 119 -12.12 -12.84 -1.92
CA LEU A 119 -11.36 -13.88 -1.22
C LEU A 119 -11.53 -15.18 -2.00
N LYS A 120 -10.63 -15.36 -2.97
CA LYS A 120 -10.31 -16.53 -3.83
C LYS A 120 -9.80 -15.89 -5.12
N THR A 121 -8.53 -15.96 -5.50
CA THR A 121 -7.65 -17.13 -5.59
C THR A 121 -6.28 -16.61 -6.00
N GLN A 122 -5.22 -16.96 -5.28
CA GLN A 122 -3.91 -17.37 -5.85
C GLN A 122 -3.00 -17.83 -4.71
N SER A 123 -3.34 -18.96 -4.10
CA SER A 123 -2.31 -19.83 -3.54
C SER A 123 -1.67 -20.53 -4.74
N ARG A 124 -0.58 -19.98 -5.27
CA ARG A 124 0.33 -20.75 -6.11
C ARG A 124 1.27 -21.47 -5.16
N THR A 125 0.95 -22.72 -4.88
CA THR A 125 1.92 -23.71 -4.41
C THR A 125 3.07 -23.77 -5.40
N LEU A 126 4.26 -23.37 -4.97
CA LEU A 126 5.52 -23.72 -5.64
C LEU A 126 5.66 -25.25 -5.61
N PRO A 127 5.89 -25.92 -6.75
CA PRO A 127 6.29 -27.31 -6.70
C PRO A 127 7.68 -27.39 -6.08
N MET A 128 7.80 -28.18 -5.01
CA MET A 128 9.08 -28.65 -4.49
C MET A 128 9.81 -29.38 -5.61
N LEU A 129 10.95 -28.84 -6.03
CA LEU A 129 11.94 -29.60 -6.77
C LEU A 129 12.52 -30.62 -5.79
N THR A 130 12.14 -31.89 -5.97
CA THR A 130 12.82 -33.02 -5.36
C THR A 130 13.87 -33.52 -6.33
N ASP A 131 15.05 -33.78 -5.79
CA ASP A 131 16.19 -34.37 -6.49
C ASP A 131 15.83 -35.70 -7.13
N SER A 132 16.23 -35.88 -8.39
CA SER A 132 16.64 -37.20 -8.89
C SER A 132 17.62 -37.08 -10.06
N ILE A 133 18.62 -37.93 -9.91
CA ILE A 133 19.91 -38.02 -10.59
C ILE A 133 19.76 -38.87 -11.87
N PHE A 134 20.79 -38.79 -12.74
CA PHE A 134 21.18 -39.66 -13.88
C PHE A 134 20.54 -39.31 -15.24
N THR A 135 21.24 -39.20 -16.37
CA THR A 135 22.50 -39.82 -16.88
C THR A 135 23.06 -38.99 -18.04
N HIS A 136 24.39 -38.92 -18.19
CA HIS A 136 25.05 -38.58 -19.47
C HIS A 136 24.91 -39.73 -20.49
N PRO A 137 25.06 -39.42 -21.78
CA PRO A 137 26.05 -40.17 -22.56
C PRO A 137 26.99 -39.29 -23.39
N ALA A 138 28.06 -39.97 -23.82
CA ALA A 138 29.35 -39.54 -24.35
C ALA A 138 29.35 -38.59 -25.56
#